data_AF-A0A961Y616-F1
#
_entry.id   AF-A0A961Y616-F1
#
_cell.length_a   1.000
_cell.length_b   1.000
_cell.length_c   1.000
_cell.angle_alpha   90.00
_cell.angle_beta   90.00
_cell.angle_gamma   90.00
#
_symmetry.space_group_name_H-M   'P 1'
#
loop_
_entity.id
_entity.type
_entity.pdbx_description
1 polymer ?
#
loop_
_entity_poly.entity_id
_entity_poly.type
_entity_poly.pdbx_seq_one_letter_code
_entity_poly.pdbx_strand_id
1 'polypeptide(L)'
;MVAIPQRTKGIEVTRADDATTTEDFRRQRIAEAAQRARAEAEARRAAADAGNPPRPREINGRDGPEPVRYGDWEVGGLATDF
;
A
#
# COMPACT_ATOMS: atom_id res chain seq x y z
N MET A 1 50.82 27.40 -36.56
CA MET A 1 50.60 25.94 -36.44
C MET A 1 50.65 25.60 -34.97
N VAL A 2 49.52 25.70 -34.27
CA VAL A 2 49.42 25.36 -32.83
C VAL A 2 48.39 24.24 -32.71
N ALA A 3 48.86 23.06 -32.36
CA ALA A 3 48.04 21.88 -32.16
C ALA A 3 47.34 21.97 -30.81
N ILE A 4 46.01 21.97 -30.82
CA ILE A 4 45.18 21.92 -29.61
C ILE A 4 45.04 20.44 -29.22
N PRO A 5 45.49 19.98 -28.05
CA PRO A 5 45.29 18.61 -27.63
C PRO A 5 43.82 18.42 -27.22
N GLN A 6 43.14 17.48 -27.89
CA GLN A 6 41.80 17.05 -27.50
C GLN A 6 41.91 16.30 -26.17
N ARG A 7 41.41 16.93 -25.08
CA ARG A 7 41.21 16.25 -23.79
C ARG A 7 40.02 15.29 -23.95
N THR A 8 40.29 14.03 -24.23
CA THR A 8 39.31 12.96 -24.11
C THR A 8 39.11 12.65 -22.63
N LYS A 9 38.18 13.36 -21.99
CA LYS A 9 37.70 12.97 -20.66
C LYS A 9 36.87 11.71 -20.88
N GLY A 10 37.44 10.55 -20.52
CA GLY A 10 36.75 9.27 -20.53
C GLY A 10 35.42 9.42 -19.79
N ILE A 11 34.32 9.17 -20.49
CA ILE A 11 33.01 9.04 -19.90
C ILE A 11 33.01 7.66 -19.25
N GLU A 12 33.28 7.61 -17.95
CA GLU A 12 33.05 6.41 -17.17
C GLU A 12 31.55 6.12 -17.19
N VAL A 13 31.20 4.98 -17.76
CA VAL A 13 29.81 4.52 -17.89
C VAL A 13 29.39 3.88 -16.58
N THR A 14 28.75 4.64 -15.68
CA THR A 14 28.11 4.11 -14.45
C THR A 14 26.63 3.79 -14.70
N ARG A 15 26.30 3.08 -15.79
CA ARG A 15 24.88 2.88 -16.18
C ARG A 15 24.12 1.88 -15.30
N ALA A 16 24.81 1.01 -14.56
CA ALA A 16 24.20 -0.06 -13.78
C ALA A 16 23.89 0.35 -12.32
N ASP A 17 24.78 1.09 -11.67
CA ASP A 17 24.65 1.42 -10.24
C ASP A 17 23.61 2.53 -9.96
N ASP A 18 23.43 3.45 -10.91
CA ASP A 18 22.43 4.53 -10.83
C ASP A 18 20.98 4.02 -10.97
N ALA A 19 20.78 2.94 -11.73
CA ALA A 19 19.46 2.36 -11.96
C ALA A 19 18.93 1.63 -10.70
N THR A 20 19.79 0.88 -10.02
CA THR A 20 19.46 0.19 -8.76
C THR A 20 19.11 1.19 -7.66
N THR A 21 19.93 2.24 -7.53
CA THR A 21 19.72 3.32 -6.56
C THR A 21 18.36 4.02 -6.75
N THR A 22 17.97 4.29 -8.00
CA THR A 22 16.69 4.93 -8.31
C THR A 22 15.48 4.05 -7.94
N GLU A 23 15.58 2.75 -8.16
CA GLU A 23 14.53 1.79 -7.83
C GLU A 23 14.38 1.60 -6.31
N ASP A 24 15.49 1.60 -5.57
CA ASP A 24 15.46 1.52 -4.10
C ASP A 24 14.79 2.75 -3.47
N PHE A 25 15.10 3.96 -3.97
CA PHE A 25 14.41 5.18 -3.54
C PHE A 25 12.91 5.13 -3.83
N ARG A 26 12.50 4.60 -5.00
CA ARG A 26 11.08 4.42 -5.34
C ARG A 26 10.40 3.47 -4.37
N ARG A 27 11.02 2.32 -4.06
CA ARG A 27 10.47 1.33 -3.12
C ARG A 27 10.33 1.91 -1.71
N GLN A 28 11.32 2.67 -1.25
CA GLN A 28 11.28 3.33 0.05
C GLN A 28 10.12 4.33 0.13
N ARG A 29 9.93 5.15 -0.91
CA ARG A 29 8.81 6.10 -0.98
C ARG A 29 7.45 5.40 -0.98
N ILE A 30 7.31 4.28 -1.70
CA ILE A 30 6.08 3.49 -1.71
C ILE A 30 5.80 2.89 -0.33
N ALA A 31 6.82 2.36 0.34
CA ALA A 31 6.69 1.80 1.68
C ALA A 31 6.23 2.84 2.71
N GLU A 32 6.82 4.04 2.68
CA GLU A 32 6.40 5.17 3.53
C GLU A 32 4.95 5.59 3.25
N ALA A 33 4.56 5.66 1.97
CA ALA A 33 3.19 5.98 1.58
C ALA A 33 2.19 4.92 2.07
N ALA A 34 2.54 3.63 1.95
CA ALA A 34 1.72 2.53 2.43
C ALA A 34 1.54 2.56 3.95
N GLN A 35 2.59 2.89 4.71
CA GLN A 35 2.49 3.06 6.16
C GLN A 35 1.53 4.18 6.54
N ARG A 36 1.62 5.34 5.89
CA ARG A 36 0.70 6.47 6.12
C ARG A 36 -0.74 6.11 5.79
N ALA A 37 -0.97 5.45 4.66
CA ALA A 37 -2.31 5.03 4.24
C ALA A 37 -2.95 4.04 5.23
N ARG A 38 -2.17 3.10 5.77
CA ARG A 38 -2.64 2.16 6.80
C ARG A 38 -2.99 2.88 8.10
N ALA A 39 -2.11 3.76 8.57
CA ALA A 39 -2.36 4.53 9.78
C ALA A 39 -3.64 5.39 9.68
N GLU A 40 -3.88 6.01 8.52
CA GLU A 40 -5.11 6.76 8.28
C GLU A 40 -6.35 5.84 8.24
N ALA A 41 -6.25 4.69 7.57
CA ALA A 41 -7.36 3.72 7.51
C ALA A 41 -7.72 3.19 8.91
N GLU A 42 -6.72 2.88 9.74
CA GLU A 42 -6.91 2.48 11.14
C GLU A 42 -7.57 3.60 11.96
N ALA A 43 -7.09 4.84 11.82
CA ALA A 43 -7.71 6.00 12.49
C ALA A 43 -9.18 6.19 12.08
N ARG A 44 -9.51 6.00 10.79
CA ARG A 44 -10.91 6.06 10.32
C ARG A 44 -11.77 4.92 10.89
N ARG A 45 -11.24 3.69 10.98
CA ARG A 45 -11.94 2.56 11.60
C ARG A 45 -12.21 2.83 13.08
N ALA A 46 -11.19 3.25 13.83
CA ALA A 46 -11.32 3.59 15.24
C ALA A 46 -12.35 4.71 15.49
N ALA A 47 -12.39 5.73 14.63
CA ALA A 47 -13.39 6.80 14.71
C ALA A 47 -14.82 6.31 14.41
N ALA A 48 -14.98 5.39 13.45
CA ALA A 48 -16.28 4.78 13.15
C ALA A 48 -16.76 3.88 14.30
N ASP A 49 -15.85 3.10 14.90
CA ASP A 49 -16.16 2.22 16.03
C ASP A 49 -16.54 3.02 17.29
N ALA A 50 -15.85 4.15 17.55
CA ALA A 50 -16.15 5.02 18.70
C ALA A 50 -17.53 5.70 18.62
N GLY A 51 -18.07 5.90 17.41
CA GLY A 51 -19.37 6.52 17.19
C GLY A 51 -20.56 5.56 17.19
N ASN A 52 -20.31 4.24 17.19
CA ASN A 52 -21.37 3.25 17.11
C ASN A 52 -21.72 2.75 18.53
N PRO A 53 -22.96 2.95 19.02
CA PRO A 53 -23.34 2.45 20.34
C PRO A 53 -23.20 0.91 20.38
N PRO A 54 -22.83 0.32 21.53
CA PRO A 54 -22.72 -1.12 21.66
C PRO A 54 -24.06 -1.75 21.32
N ARG A 55 -24.09 -2.47 20.19
CA ARG A 55 -25.26 -3.24 19.77
C ARG A 55 -25.28 -4.54 20.57
N PRO A 56 -26.46 -5.09 20.87
CA PRO A 56 -26.54 -6.43 21.45
C PRO A 56 -25.73 -7.39 20.58
N ARG A 57 -24.85 -8.18 21.22
CA ARG A 57 -24.00 -9.13 20.51
C ARG A 57 -24.90 -10.11 19.78
N GLU A 58 -24.68 -10.27 18.48
CA GLU A 58 -25.35 -11.32 17.74
C GLU A 58 -24.83 -12.67 18.23
N ILE A 59 -25.73 -13.57 18.61
CA ILE A 59 -25.38 -14.91 19.09
C ILE A 59 -25.45 -15.84 17.88
N ASN A 60 -24.33 -16.45 17.52
CA ASN A 60 -24.16 -17.26 16.31
C ASN A 60 -24.31 -16.48 14.98
N GLY A 61 -24.26 -15.15 15.02
CA GLY A 61 -24.21 -14.31 13.82
C GLY A 61 -22.81 -14.23 13.21
N ARG A 62 -22.75 -13.92 11.92
CA ARG A 62 -21.47 -13.73 11.21
C ARG A 62 -20.87 -12.37 11.56
N ASP A 63 -19.56 -12.34 11.82
CA ASP A 63 -18.84 -11.08 12.01
C ASP A 63 -18.85 -10.27 10.70
N GLY A 64 -19.12 -8.97 10.81
CA GLY A 64 -19.07 -8.02 9.70
C GLY A 64 -20.43 -7.51 9.22
N PRO A 65 -20.43 -6.75 8.10
CA PRO A 65 -21.65 -6.21 7.53
C PRO A 65 -22.58 -7.32 7.01
N GLU A 66 -23.87 -7.08 7.14
CA GLU A 66 -24.92 -8.05 6.82
C GLU A 66 -24.90 -8.43 5.31
N PRO A 67 -24.77 -9.72 4.95
CA PRO A 67 -24.58 -10.14 3.55
C PRO A 67 -25.71 -9.73 2.60
N VAL A 68 -26.97 -9.70 3.04
CA VAL A 68 -28.11 -9.32 2.20
C VAL A 68 -28.02 -7.85 1.81
N ARG A 69 -27.60 -6.97 2.71
CA ARG A 69 -27.44 -5.53 2.44
C ARG A 69 -26.20 -5.19 1.62
N TYR A 70 -25.10 -5.92 1.81
CA TYR A 70 -23.79 -5.53 1.28
C TYR A 70 -23.24 -6.49 0.21
N GLY A 71 -23.96 -7.57 -0.10
CA GLY A 71 -23.63 -8.52 -1.17
C GLY A 71 -22.46 -9.46 -0.87
N ASP A 72 -21.92 -9.44 0.35
CA ASP A 72 -20.78 -10.26 0.77
C ASP A 72 -21.26 -11.61 1.36
N TRP A 73 -21.68 -12.50 0.47
CA TRP A 73 -22.05 -13.87 0.82
C TRP A 73 -20.82 -14.79 0.93
N GLU A 74 -19.60 -14.28 0.79
CA GLU A 74 -18.40 -15.12 0.76
C GLU A 74 -17.79 -15.31 2.13
N VAL A 75 -17.65 -16.56 2.59
CA VAL A 75 -16.83 -16.91 3.75
C VAL A 75 -15.65 -17.74 3.26
N GLY A 76 -14.44 -17.21 3.38
CA GLY A 76 -13.23 -17.92 2.92
C GLY A 76 -13.18 -18.19 1.41
N GLY A 77 -13.84 -17.37 0.60
CA GLY A 77 -13.91 -17.53 -0.86
C GLY A 77 -14.99 -18.50 -1.36
N LEU A 78 -15.88 -18.94 -0.47
CA LEU A 78 -17.05 -19.76 -0.82
C LEU A 78 -18.31 -18.93 -0.57
N ALA A 79 -19.18 -18.83 -1.58
CA ALA A 79 -20.51 -18.28 -1.40
C ALA A 79 -21.29 -19.22 -0.45
N THR A 80 -21.59 -18.72 0.76
CA THR A 80 -22.37 -19.43 1.77
C THR A 80 -23.66 -18.67 1.98
N ASP A 81 -24.77 -19.38 1.80
CA ASP A 81 -26.10 -18.97 2.23
C ASP A 81 -26.43 -19.94 3.38
N PHE A 82 -26.95 -19.43 4.51
CA PHE A 82 -27.08 -20.06 5.85
C PHE A 82 -25.91 -19.85 6.84
#